data_AF-A0A934FNI1-F1
#
_entry.id   AF-A0A934FNI1-F1
#
_cell.length_a   1.000
_cell.length_b   1.000
_cell.length_c   1.000
_cell.angle_alpha   90.00
_cell.angle_beta   90.00
_cell.angle_gamma   90.00
#
_symmetry.space_group_name_H-M   'P 1'
#
loop_
_entity.id
_entity.type
_entity.pdbx_description
1 polymer ?
#
loop_
_entity_poly.entity_id
_entity_poly.type
_entity_poly.pdbx_seq_one_letter_code
_entity_poly.pdbx_strand_id
1 'polypeptide(L)'
;MHPEPEDQLAAALHRELLQLPPHRAPADLLPRVLAALSVAEHRAWWERSWFEWPRAIRQLSGVAAGLAVASLAGLTLLALNLEVLFGLVGSATEAWGVVGTFGNTLAVLGRAVPAAALLVGGALLAASYLSAIALGTVFFRYTLQRR
;
A
#
# COMPACT_ATOMS: atom_id res chain seq x y z
N MET A 1 2.95 14.72 40.43
CA MET A 1 2.70 14.90 38.99
C MET A 1 2.94 16.37 38.69
N HIS A 2 4.06 16.68 38.02
CA HIS A 2 4.27 18.04 37.52
C HIS A 2 3.32 18.23 36.33
N PRO A 3 2.57 19.35 36.26
CA PRO A 3 1.77 19.65 35.09
C PRO A 3 2.72 19.81 33.90
N GLU A 4 2.45 19.05 32.84
CA GLU A 4 3.24 19.08 31.61
C GLU A 4 3.25 20.53 31.08
N PRO A 5 4.35 20.98 30.46
CA PRO A 5 4.46 22.34 29.95
C PRO A 5 3.33 22.71 28.96
N GLU A 6 2.76 21.72 28.28
CA GLU A 6 1.60 21.88 27.40
C GLU A 6 0.33 22.32 28.17
N ASP A 7 0.13 21.81 29.39
CA ASP A 7 -1.04 22.15 30.22
C ASP A 7 -0.97 23.60 30.73
N GLN A 8 0.24 24.07 31.06
CA GLN A 8 0.44 25.46 31.49
C GLN A 8 0.23 26.45 30.35
N LEU A 9 0.70 26.09 29.15
CA LEU A 9 0.47 26.87 27.94
C LEU A 9 -1.03 26.91 27.60
N ALA A 10 -1.72 25.77 27.65
CA ALA A 10 -3.15 25.69 27.41
C ALA A 10 -3.95 26.55 28.41
N ALA A 11 -3.58 26.53 29.70
CA ALA A 11 -4.23 27.33 30.74
C ALA A 11 -4.00 28.84 30.57
N ALA A 12 -2.83 29.26 30.08
CA ALA A 12 -2.53 30.66 29.78
C ALA A 12 -3.33 31.13 28.54
N LEU A 13 -3.34 30.32 27.49
CA LEU A 13 -4.03 30.61 26.23
C LEU A 13 -5.55 30.69 26.43
N HIS A 14 -6.12 29.79 27.25
CA HIS A 14 -7.53 29.83 27.62
C HIS A 14 -7.91 31.13 28.35
N ARG A 15 -7.02 31.62 29.23
CA ARG A 15 -7.23 32.87 29.98
C ARG A 15 -7.21 34.10 29.08
N GLU A 16 -6.31 34.13 28.09
CA GLU A 16 -6.25 35.20 27.08
C GLU A 16 -7.47 35.17 26.15
N LEU A 17 -7.92 33.98 25.74
CA LEU A 17 -9.11 33.84 24.90
C LEU A 17 -10.40 34.30 25.58
N LEU A 18 -10.51 34.13 26.90
CA LEU A 18 -11.65 34.61 27.69
C LEU A 18 -11.64 36.12 27.92
N GLN A 19 -10.48 36.78 27.76
CA GLN A 19 -10.36 38.24 27.88
C GLN A 19 -10.76 38.97 26.59
N LEU A 20 -10.94 38.25 25.48
CA LEU A 20 -11.41 38.84 24.23
C LEU A 20 -12.87 39.32 24.40
N PRO A 21 -13.19 40.55 23.95
CA PRO A 21 -14.55 41.05 24.00
C PRO A 21 -15.47 40.14 23.18
N PRO A 22 -16.73 39.92 23.60
CA PRO A 22 -17.65 39.03 22.90
C PRO A 22 -17.87 39.53 21.47
N HIS A 23 -17.26 38.83 20.51
CA HIS A 23 -17.45 39.13 19.10
C HIS A 23 -18.84 38.65 18.71
N ARG A 24 -19.64 39.54 18.11
CA ARG A 24 -20.93 39.15 17.53
C ARG A 24 -20.65 38.12 16.44
N ALA A 25 -21.07 36.89 16.68
CA ALA A 25 -21.05 35.86 15.64
C ALA A 25 -21.88 36.37 14.45
N PRO A 26 -21.34 36.33 13.22
CA PRO A 26 -22.09 36.60 12.01
C PRO A 26 -23.37 35.76 12.00
N ALA A 27 -24.52 36.36 11.66
CA ALA A 27 -25.81 35.67 11.68
C ALA A 27 -25.86 34.47 10.71
N ASP A 28 -24.98 34.49 9.70
CA ASP A 28 -24.75 33.45 8.70
C ASP A 28 -23.80 32.34 9.17
N LEU A 29 -23.15 32.46 10.33
CA LEU A 29 -22.17 31.47 10.79
C LEU A 29 -22.83 30.12 11.08
N LEU A 30 -23.97 30.12 11.76
CA LEU A 30 -24.72 28.90 12.06
C LEU A 30 -25.18 28.15 10.78
N PRO A 31 -25.85 28.81 9.81
CA PRO A 31 -26.25 28.13 8.57
C PRO A 31 -25.04 27.71 7.71
N ARG A 32 -23.93 28.47 7.71
CA ARG A 32 -22.70 28.08 7.00
C ARG A 32 -22.03 26.85 7.61
N VAL A 33 -21.97 26.74 8.93
CA VAL A 33 -21.43 25.57 9.61
C VAL A 33 -22.30 24.35 9.35
N LEU A 34 -23.63 24.48 9.44
CA LEU A 34 -24.55 23.38 9.14
C LEU A 34 -24.46 22.94 7.68
N ALA A 35 -24.29 23.87 6.74
CA ALA A 35 -24.08 23.54 5.32
C ALA A 35 -22.72 22.85 5.07
N ALA A 36 -21.66 23.26 5.77
CA ALA A 36 -20.35 22.60 5.67
C ALA A 36 -20.37 21.19 6.25
N LEU A 37 -21.07 21.00 7.38
CA LEU A 37 -21.25 19.69 8.01
C LEU A 37 -22.09 18.76 7.15
N SER A 38 -23.16 19.23 6.52
CA SER A 38 -23.98 18.40 5.63
C SER A 38 -23.18 17.95 4.41
N VAL A 39 -22.33 18.80 3.84
CA VAL A 39 -21.40 18.42 2.76
C VAL A 39 -20.37 17.39 3.24
N ALA A 40 -19.84 17.55 4.46
CA ALA A 40 -18.92 16.58 5.05
C ALA A 40 -19.60 15.22 5.29
N GLU A 41 -20.86 15.21 5.68
CA GLU A 41 -21.65 14.01 5.93
C GLU A 41 -21.93 13.23 4.62
N HIS A 42 -22.14 13.95 3.52
CA HIS A 42 -22.31 13.40 2.17
C HIS A 42 -21.00 13.03 1.47
N ARG A 43 -19.83 13.18 2.12
CA ARG A 43 -18.56 12.75 1.53
C ARG A 43 -18.61 11.27 1.21
N ALA A 44 -18.21 10.98 -0.01
CA ALA A 44 -18.08 9.62 -0.47
C ALA A 44 -17.02 8.85 0.32
N TRP A 45 -17.19 7.53 0.39
CA TRP A 45 -16.36 6.65 1.21
C TRP A 45 -14.86 6.73 0.89
N TRP A 46 -14.48 7.07 -0.36
CA TRP A 46 -13.07 7.19 -0.78
C TRP A 46 -12.36 8.43 -0.23
N GLU A 47 -13.09 9.45 0.22
CA GLU A 47 -12.50 10.65 0.85
C GLU A 47 -12.33 10.51 2.37
N ARG A 48 -12.88 9.43 2.94
CA ARG A 48 -12.79 9.14 4.37
C ARG A 48 -11.52 8.36 4.70
N SER A 49 -11.14 8.38 5.97
CA SER A 49 -9.99 7.61 6.47
C SER A 49 -10.18 6.11 6.18
N TRP A 50 -9.08 5.40 5.90
CA TRP A 50 -9.11 3.98 5.54
C TRP A 50 -9.83 3.09 6.58
N PHE A 51 -9.84 3.50 7.85
CA PHE A 51 -10.53 2.78 8.93
C PHE A 51 -12.06 2.85 8.84
N GLU A 52 -12.61 3.93 8.29
CA GLU A 52 -14.05 4.16 8.12
C GLU A 52 -14.63 3.52 6.85
N TRP A 53 -13.78 2.92 6.02
CA TRP A 53 -14.21 2.31 4.77
C TRP A 53 -15.14 1.11 5.02
N PRO A 54 -16.07 0.83 4.07
CA PRO A 54 -16.87 -0.38 4.08
C PRO A 54 -15.99 -1.62 4.24
N ARG A 55 -16.41 -2.57 5.09
CA ARG A 55 -15.60 -3.73 5.51
C ARG A 55 -14.98 -4.50 4.33
N ALA A 56 -15.74 -4.68 3.25
CA ALA A 56 -15.29 -5.37 2.04
C ALA A 56 -14.09 -4.67 1.38
N ILE A 57 -14.15 -3.34 1.23
CA ILE A 57 -13.10 -2.54 0.58
C ILE A 57 -11.87 -2.43 1.49
N ARG A 58 -12.08 -2.34 2.80
CA ARG A 58 -10.99 -2.35 3.78
C ARG A 58 -10.20 -3.66 3.77
N GLN A 59 -10.90 -4.78 3.72
CA GLN A 59 -10.26 -6.10 3.58
C GLN A 59 -9.51 -6.22 2.25
N LEU A 60 -10.13 -5.78 1.16
CA LEU A 60 -9.55 -5.85 -0.18
C LEU A 60 -8.26 -5.03 -0.30
N SER A 61 -8.26 -3.80 0.20
CA SER A 61 -7.07 -2.93 0.21
C SER A 61 -5.98 -3.47 1.15
N GLY A 62 -6.35 -4.05 2.30
CA GLY A 62 -5.40 -4.74 3.18
C GLY A 62 -4.75 -5.96 2.51
N VAL A 63 -5.53 -6.77 1.80
CA VAL A 63 -5.02 -7.92 1.03
C VAL A 63 -4.11 -7.45 -0.10
N ALA A 64 -4.51 -6.41 -0.85
CA ALA A 64 -3.69 -5.84 -1.92
C ALA A 64 -2.37 -5.27 -1.39
N ALA A 65 -2.40 -4.55 -0.28
CA ALA A 65 -1.20 -4.04 0.38
C ALA A 65 -0.29 -5.19 0.87
N GLY A 66 -0.87 -6.24 1.47
CA GLY A 66 -0.14 -7.43 1.88
C GLY A 66 0.53 -8.15 0.71
N LEU A 67 -0.18 -8.30 -0.41
CA LEU A 67 0.36 -8.85 -1.65
C LEU A 67 1.49 -8.00 -2.22
N ALA A 68 1.33 -6.67 -2.22
CA ALA A 68 2.37 -5.75 -2.67
C ALA A 68 3.65 -5.90 -1.83
N VAL A 69 3.52 -5.91 -0.49
CA VAL A 69 4.66 -6.09 0.42
C VAL A 69 5.30 -7.47 0.25
N ALA A 70 4.50 -8.53 0.16
CA ALA A 70 5.00 -9.88 -0.06
C ALA A 70 5.73 -10.02 -1.40
N SER A 71 5.22 -9.39 -2.46
CA SER A 71 5.85 -9.40 -3.78
C SER A 71 7.17 -8.63 -3.78
N LEU A 72 7.22 -7.48 -3.11
CA LEU A 72 8.45 -6.70 -2.96
C LEU A 72 9.50 -7.48 -2.17
N ALA A 73 9.11 -8.09 -1.04
CA ALA A 73 9.98 -8.91 -0.22
C ALA A 73 10.47 -10.17 -0.97
N GLY A 74 9.61 -10.81 -1.76
CA GLY A 74 9.99 -11.93 -2.60
C GLY A 74 11.01 -11.54 -3.67
N LEU A 75 10.83 -10.39 -4.32
CA LEU A 75 11.76 -9.86 -5.31
C LEU A 75 13.11 -9.47 -4.71
N THR A 76 13.13 -8.85 -3.53
CA THR A 76 14.38 -8.49 -2.87
C THR A 76 15.15 -9.72 -2.40
N LEU A 77 14.47 -10.72 -1.83
CA LEU A 77 15.10 -12.00 -1.47
C LEU A 77 15.64 -12.74 -2.70
N LEU A 78 14.92 -12.73 -3.83
CA LEU A 78 15.38 -13.32 -5.07
C LEU A 78 16.63 -12.60 -5.61
N ALA A 79 16.66 -11.26 -5.57
CA ALA A 79 17.79 -10.45 -6.01
C ALA A 79 19.05 -10.71 -5.15
N LEU A 80 18.89 -10.77 -3.82
CA LEU A 80 19.99 -11.11 -2.89
C LEU A 80 20.59 -12.50 -3.17
N ASN A 81 19.77 -13.49 -3.52
CA ASN A 81 20.26 -14.83 -3.86
C ASN A 81 20.99 -14.87 -5.22
N LEU A 82 20.54 -14.07 -6.19
CA LEU A 82 21.20 -13.97 -7.49
C LEU A 82 22.61 -13.37 -7.37
N GLU A 83 22.81 -12.32 -6.56
CA GLU A 83 24.12 -11.70 -6.35
C GLU A 83 25.15 -12.67 -5.73
N VAL A 84 24.73 -13.50 -4.76
CA VAL A 84 25.60 -14.52 -4.15
C VAL A 84 26.01 -15.60 -5.15
N LEU A 85 25.08 -16.03 -6.02
CA LEU A 85 25.34 -17.00 -7.08
C LEU A 85 26.30 -16.44 -8.15
N PHE A 86 26.11 -15.20 -8.59
CA PHE A 86 27.00 -14.56 -9.56
C PHE A 86 28.38 -14.23 -8.96
N GLY A 87 28.48 -13.94 -7.66
CA GLY A 87 29.75 -13.76 -6.95
C GLY A 87 30.62 -15.02 -6.90
N LEU A 88 30.00 -16.20 -6.75
CA LEU A 88 30.72 -17.49 -6.82
C LEU A 88 31.07 -17.91 -8.26
N VAL A 89 30.30 -17.48 -9.26
CA VAL A 89 30.59 -17.76 -10.68
C VAL A 89 31.69 -16.83 -11.20
N GLY A 90 31.72 -15.58 -10.76
CA GLY A 90 32.75 -14.60 -11.11
C GLY A 90 34.17 -15.06 -10.77
N SER A 91 34.35 -15.74 -9.63
CA SER A 91 35.64 -16.32 -9.22
C SER A 91 36.04 -17.58 -10.01
N ALA A 92 35.10 -18.23 -10.70
CA ALA A 92 35.39 -19.36 -11.59
C ALA A 92 35.61 -18.94 -13.06
N THR A 93 35.16 -17.74 -13.46
CA THR A 93 35.23 -17.26 -14.86
C THR A 93 36.55 -16.64 -15.28
N GLU A 94 37.45 -16.29 -14.36
CA GLU A 94 38.80 -15.81 -14.73
C GLU A 94 39.65 -16.89 -15.44
N ALA A 95 39.26 -18.17 -15.35
CA ALA A 95 40.05 -19.28 -15.89
C ALA A 95 39.62 -19.80 -17.28
N TRP A 96 38.44 -19.44 -17.82
CA TRP A 96 37.88 -20.08 -19.04
C TRP A 96 37.25 -19.09 -20.04
N GLY A 97 37.94 -17.96 -20.23
CA GLY A 97 37.52 -16.91 -21.14
C GLY A 97 37.36 -17.36 -22.59
N VAL A 98 36.23 -16.94 -23.15
CA VAL A 98 36.02 -16.52 -24.56
C VAL A 98 35.35 -17.51 -25.52
N VAL A 99 35.49 -18.83 -25.45
CA VAL A 99 34.98 -19.70 -26.56
C VAL A 99 33.84 -20.67 -26.19
N GLY A 100 33.75 -21.13 -24.94
CA GLY A 100 32.66 -22.03 -24.52
C GLY A 100 31.36 -21.34 -24.07
N THR A 101 31.40 -20.02 -23.86
CA THR A 101 30.43 -19.29 -23.03
C THR A 101 29.08 -19.05 -23.69
N PHE A 102 29.01 -18.84 -25.00
CA PHE A 102 27.72 -18.58 -25.66
C PHE A 102 26.87 -19.85 -25.84
N GLY A 103 27.49 -20.99 -26.15
CA GLY A 103 26.76 -22.26 -26.33
C GLY A 103 26.25 -22.82 -25.01
N ASN A 104 27.03 -22.68 -23.94
CA ASN A 104 26.67 -23.25 -22.64
C ASN A 104 25.73 -22.33 -21.83
N THR A 105 25.74 -21.01 -22.02
CA THR A 105 24.77 -20.10 -21.37
C THR A 105 23.34 -20.35 -21.81
N LEU A 106 23.09 -20.67 -23.09
CA LEU A 106 21.76 -21.05 -23.59
C LEU A 106 21.28 -22.42 -23.06
N ALA A 107 22.18 -23.40 -22.98
CA ALA A 107 21.86 -24.72 -22.43
C ALA A 107 21.67 -24.70 -20.89
N VAL A 108 22.38 -23.82 -20.19
CA VAL A 108 22.23 -23.62 -18.74
C VAL A 108 21.03 -22.76 -18.41
N LEU A 109 20.66 -21.74 -19.20
CA LEU A 109 19.38 -21.03 -19.04
C LEU A 109 18.18 -21.99 -19.16
N GLY A 110 18.27 -22.99 -20.05
CA GLY A 110 17.24 -24.02 -20.20
C GLY A 110 17.17 -25.06 -19.06
N ARG A 111 18.25 -25.21 -18.27
CA ARG A 111 18.33 -26.20 -17.17
C ARG A 111 18.36 -25.61 -15.76
N ALA A 112 18.73 -24.34 -15.61
CA ALA A 112 18.98 -23.67 -14.34
C ALA A 112 17.88 -22.68 -13.93
N VAL A 113 16.82 -22.53 -14.73
CA VAL A 113 15.58 -21.95 -14.20
C VAL A 113 14.93 -23.05 -13.36
N PRO A 114 15.00 -22.99 -12.01
CA PRO A 114 14.35 -24.02 -11.20
C PRO A 114 12.87 -23.96 -11.56
N ALA A 115 12.26 -25.11 -11.88
CA ALA A 115 10.83 -25.18 -12.15
C ALA A 115 10.01 -24.47 -11.05
N ALA A 116 10.54 -24.46 -9.81
CA ALA A 116 10.02 -23.68 -8.69
C ALA A 116 9.93 -22.16 -8.96
N ALA A 117 10.92 -21.52 -9.59
CA ALA A 117 10.85 -20.08 -9.90
C ALA A 117 9.79 -19.78 -10.99
N LEU A 118 9.65 -20.66 -11.98
CA LEU A 118 8.58 -20.54 -12.98
C LEU A 118 7.20 -20.82 -12.38
N LEU A 119 7.09 -21.79 -11.49
CA LEU A 119 5.85 -22.09 -10.77
C LEU A 119 5.48 -20.98 -9.80
N VAL A 120 6.44 -20.40 -9.08
CA VAL A 120 6.20 -19.28 -8.16
C VAL A 120 5.86 -18.02 -8.94
N GLY A 121 6.61 -17.69 -10.00
CA GLY A 121 6.31 -16.54 -10.87
C GLY A 121 4.97 -16.69 -11.59
N GLY A 122 4.68 -17.88 -12.11
CA GLY A 122 3.41 -18.23 -12.73
C GLY A 122 2.25 -18.22 -11.73
N ALA A 123 2.46 -18.71 -10.51
CA ALA A 123 1.46 -18.66 -9.44
C ALA A 123 1.19 -17.21 -9.00
N LEU A 124 2.21 -16.35 -8.94
CA LEU A 124 2.03 -14.92 -8.66
C LEU A 124 1.23 -14.23 -9.76
N LEU A 125 1.54 -14.49 -11.03
CA LEU A 125 0.80 -13.96 -12.17
C LEU A 125 -0.65 -14.46 -12.20
N ALA A 126 -0.86 -15.75 -11.96
CA ALA A 126 -2.19 -16.34 -11.88
C ALA A 126 -2.98 -15.78 -10.69
N ALA A 127 -2.35 -15.62 -9.53
CA ALA A 127 -2.98 -15.03 -8.35
C ALA A 127 -3.34 -13.55 -8.58
N SER A 128 -2.47 -12.77 -9.22
CA SER A 128 -2.77 -11.37 -9.53
C SER A 128 -3.93 -11.27 -10.53
N TYR A 129 -3.93 -12.11 -11.57
CA TYR A 129 -5.00 -12.17 -12.56
C TYR A 129 -6.35 -12.60 -11.95
N LEU A 130 -6.34 -13.67 -11.13
CA LEU A 130 -7.52 -14.13 -10.41
C LEU A 130 -8.04 -13.07 -9.44
N SER A 131 -7.14 -12.33 -8.78
CA SER A 131 -7.54 -11.22 -7.91
C SER A 131 -8.21 -10.09 -8.71
N ALA A 132 -7.72 -9.76 -9.91
CA ALA A 132 -8.37 -8.79 -10.79
C ALA A 132 -9.77 -9.24 -11.23
N ILE A 133 -9.95 -10.51 -11.57
CA ILE A 133 -11.26 -11.09 -11.92
C ILE A 133 -12.20 -11.12 -10.71
N ALA A 134 -11.70 -11.51 -9.54
CA ALA A 134 -12.47 -11.51 -8.30
C ALA A 134 -12.94 -10.09 -7.93
N LEU A 135 -12.06 -9.09 -8.09
CA LEU A 135 -12.41 -7.68 -7.92
C LEU A 135 -13.54 -7.26 -8.88
N GLY A 136 -13.41 -7.59 -10.17
CA GLY A 136 -14.41 -7.23 -11.19
C GLY A 136 -15.77 -7.88 -10.95
N THR A 137 -15.78 -9.15 -10.54
CA THR A 137 -17.02 -9.89 -10.23
C THR A 137 -17.70 -9.38 -8.95
N VAL A 138 -16.95 -9.01 -7.92
CA VAL A 138 -17.50 -8.41 -6.70
C VAL A 138 -18.09 -7.02 -7.01
N PHE A 139 -17.40 -6.19 -7.80
CA PHE A 139 -17.93 -4.89 -8.22
C PHE A 139 -19.21 -5.01 -9.02
N PHE A 140 -19.27 -5.95 -9.98
CA PHE A 140 -20.45 -6.20 -10.80
C PHE A 140 -21.66 -6.66 -9.98
N ARG A 141 -21.44 -7.51 -8.97
CA ARG A 141 -22.52 -7.95 -8.07
C ARG A 141 -23.02 -6.83 -7.16
N TYR A 142 -22.11 -5.99 -6.66
CA TYR A 142 -22.48 -4.90 -5.77
C TYR A 142 -23.25 -3.79 -6.49
N THR A 143 -22.95 -3.53 -7.76
CA THR A 143 -23.70 -2.56 -8.57
C THR A 143 -25.08 -3.07 -8.98
N LEU A 144 -25.23 -4.38 -9.21
CA LEU A 144 -26.53 -5.00 -9.51
C LEU A 144 -27.45 -5.16 -8.30
N GLN A 145 -26.91 -5.33 -7.08
CA GLN A 145 -27.72 -5.41 -5.85
C GLN A 145 -28.23 -4.04 -5.34
N ARG A 146 -27.74 -2.93 -5.90
CA ARG A 146 -28.11 -1.58 -5.48
C ARG A 146 -29.17 -0.92 -6.38
N ARG A 147 -29.77 -1.68 -7.31
CA ARG A 147 -31.01 -1.35 -8.02
C ARG A 147 -32.16 -2.18 -7.45
#